data_AF-A0A2D2C1U1-F1
#
_entry.id   AF-A0A2D2C1U1-F1
#
_cell.length_a   1.000
_cell.length_b   1.000
_cell.length_c   1.000
_cell.angle_alpha   90.00
_cell.angle_beta   90.00
_cell.angle_gamma   90.00
#
_symmetry.space_group_name_H-M   'P 1'
#
loop_
_entity.id
_entity.type
_entity.pdbx_description
1 polymer ?
#
loop_
_entity_poly.entity_id
_entity_poly.type
_entity_poly.pdbx_seq_one_letter_code
_entity_poly.pdbx_strand_id
1 'polypeptide(L)'
;MAVANYLTRLTAISLTVALALFCSVQSSHAAENEELLQERFAFWSHQAFYCKVDNITFPSRPTGTASQPCDDGDMTLFNGLLCFAGDERGCTGVREAQDPKTGEWFRSPRIRLRGNDRGGASFSPDMALGVQLYLLKTKDVKRAETWANWLHDLTPCSVENPFDTDQCWLWGLPRFCAPEDGCTMRPGDAAALSHTFDYMHAKHGMAPLPHGRLRGYLATFDSIGQFMTEMNSIFNKPGFSQHLVAVEVLIMKAIYGDKDDLTGIAKRLANKSENQGNAFFSYLAKRDRAQVISEVLARCPSPEKLPVPPLKQWQWERDNEDKAWEHSSYWDCIFMARLLGT
;
A
#
# COMPACT_ATOMS: atom_id res chain seq x y z
N MET A 1 60.44 -4.14 26.51
CA MET A 1 59.72 -3.30 25.51
C MET A 1 59.51 -3.99 24.15
N ALA A 2 60.47 -4.73 23.59
CA ALA A 2 60.29 -5.38 22.27
C ALA A 2 59.18 -6.45 22.20
N VAL A 3 59.00 -7.25 23.26
CA VAL A 3 57.98 -8.32 23.30
C VAL A 3 56.55 -7.76 23.32
N ALA A 4 56.33 -6.63 23.99
CA ALA A 4 55.02 -5.97 24.04
C ALA A 4 54.59 -5.50 22.64
N ASN A 5 55.48 -4.89 21.87
CA ASN A 5 55.19 -4.45 20.50
C ASN A 5 54.90 -5.62 19.55
N TYR A 6 55.50 -6.79 19.76
CA TYR A 6 55.26 -7.97 18.94
C TYR A 6 53.87 -8.57 19.20
N LEU A 7 53.47 -8.67 20.47
CA LEU A 7 52.13 -9.13 20.86
C LEU A 7 51.02 -8.21 20.35
N THR A 8 51.21 -6.89 20.43
CA THR A 8 50.22 -5.92 19.89
C THR A 8 50.06 -6.01 18.36
N ARG A 9 51.14 -6.33 17.63
CA ARG A 9 51.06 -6.53 16.18
C ARG A 9 50.35 -7.83 15.81
N LEU A 10 50.61 -8.93 16.53
CA LEU A 10 49.94 -10.21 16.31
C LEU A 10 48.44 -10.15 16.63
N THR A 11 48.04 -9.45 17.69
CA THR A 11 46.62 -9.26 18.01
C THR A 11 45.94 -8.37 16.97
N ALA A 12 46.59 -7.31 16.50
CA ALA A 12 46.05 -6.46 15.43
C ALA A 12 45.85 -7.24 14.12
N ILE A 13 46.84 -8.02 13.67
CA ILE A 13 46.72 -8.85 12.46
C ILE A 13 45.61 -9.89 12.61
N SER A 14 45.53 -10.58 13.75
CA SER A 14 44.49 -11.58 13.99
C SER A 14 43.09 -10.96 13.99
N LEU A 15 42.93 -9.77 14.56
CA LEU A 15 41.67 -9.03 14.54
C LEU A 15 41.31 -8.59 13.12
N THR A 16 42.27 -8.10 12.33
CA THR A 16 42.03 -7.71 10.93
C THR A 16 41.62 -8.91 10.07
N VAL A 17 42.29 -10.06 10.22
CA VAL A 17 41.92 -11.29 9.49
C VAL A 17 40.53 -11.79 9.90
N ALA A 18 40.23 -11.78 11.21
CA ALA A 18 38.89 -12.16 11.70
C ALA A 18 37.80 -11.22 11.16
N LEU A 19 38.04 -9.90 11.14
CA LEU A 19 37.10 -8.92 10.60
C LEU A 19 36.90 -9.13 9.09
N ALA A 20 37.98 -9.36 8.33
CA ALA A 20 37.92 -9.59 6.89
C ALA A 20 37.15 -10.88 6.55
N LEU A 21 37.37 -11.97 7.30
CA LEU A 21 36.61 -13.21 7.15
C LEU A 21 35.13 -13.00 7.48
N PHE A 22 34.81 -12.29 8.56
CA PHE A 22 33.44 -11.99 8.94
C PHE A 22 32.70 -11.17 7.87
N CYS A 23 33.33 -10.11 7.34
CA CYS A 23 32.78 -9.32 6.25
C CYS A 23 32.56 -10.14 4.97
N SER A 24 33.46 -11.09 4.67
CA SER A 24 33.34 -11.96 3.49
C SER A 24 32.15 -12.91 3.61
N VAL A 25 31.95 -13.50 4.80
CA VAL A 25 30.82 -14.42 5.07
C VAL A 25 29.48 -13.67 5.05
N GLN A 26 29.40 -12.46 5.61
CA GLN A 26 28.16 -11.67 5.56
C GLN A 26 27.79 -11.28 4.11
N SER A 27 28.80 -10.93 3.30
CA SER A 27 28.57 -10.55 1.90
C SER A 27 28.08 -11.73 1.07
N SER A 28 28.56 -12.96 1.32
CA SER A 28 28.11 -14.15 0.58
C SER A 28 26.65 -14.49 0.90
N HIS A 29 26.23 -14.42 2.16
CA HIS A 29 24.84 -14.71 2.56
C HIS A 29 23.85 -13.67 2.00
N ALA A 30 24.25 -12.40 1.94
CA ALA A 30 23.42 -11.36 1.34
C ALA A 30 23.22 -11.60 -0.16
N ALA A 31 24.28 -11.96 -0.89
CA ALA A 31 24.20 -12.29 -2.32
C ALA A 31 23.33 -13.53 -2.59
N GLU A 32 23.48 -14.58 -1.77
CA GLU A 32 22.66 -15.80 -1.86
C GLU A 32 21.17 -15.52 -1.65
N ASN A 33 20.83 -14.69 -0.66
CA ASN A 33 19.45 -14.30 -0.41
C ASN A 33 18.84 -13.46 -1.54
N GLU A 34 19.63 -12.64 -2.22
CA GLU A 34 19.18 -11.86 -3.38
C GLU A 34 18.87 -12.77 -4.57
N GLU A 35 19.75 -13.72 -4.88
CA GLU A 35 19.53 -14.73 -5.93
C GLU A 35 18.28 -15.57 -5.62
N LEU A 36 18.18 -16.04 -4.37
CA LEU A 36 17.01 -16.79 -3.92
C LEU A 36 15.72 -15.96 -4.01
N LEU A 37 15.76 -14.65 -3.70
CA LEU A 37 14.58 -13.78 -3.87
C LEU A 37 14.15 -13.70 -5.33
N GLN A 38 15.09 -13.61 -6.28
CA GLN A 38 14.79 -13.58 -7.72
C GLN A 38 14.16 -14.90 -8.19
N GLU A 39 14.71 -16.04 -7.77
CA GLU A 39 14.14 -17.36 -8.08
C GLU A 39 12.72 -17.50 -7.51
N ARG A 40 12.52 -17.09 -6.26
CA ARG A 40 11.22 -17.13 -5.58
C ARG A 40 10.21 -16.21 -6.25
N PHE A 41 10.62 -15.05 -6.74
CA PHE A 41 9.76 -14.14 -7.48
C PHE A 41 9.18 -14.77 -8.75
N ALA A 42 10.00 -15.50 -9.51
CA ALA A 42 9.55 -16.21 -10.70
C ALA A 42 8.50 -17.29 -10.34
N PHE A 43 8.76 -18.04 -9.26
CA PHE A 43 7.81 -19.02 -8.73
C PHE A 43 6.48 -18.38 -8.32
N TRP A 44 6.50 -17.32 -7.49
CA TRP A 44 5.28 -16.63 -7.06
C TRP A 44 4.48 -16.07 -8.23
N SER A 45 5.17 -15.44 -9.19
CA SER A 45 4.52 -14.87 -10.38
C SER A 45 3.82 -15.92 -11.23
N HIS A 46 4.32 -17.16 -11.26
CA HIS A 46 3.68 -18.26 -11.97
C HIS A 46 2.47 -18.83 -11.22
N GLN A 47 2.50 -18.84 -9.89
CA GLN A 47 1.44 -19.41 -9.05
C GLN A 47 0.30 -18.43 -8.75
N ALA A 48 0.56 -17.12 -8.85
CA ALA A 48 -0.39 -16.10 -8.43
C ALA A 48 -1.69 -16.13 -9.24
N PHE A 49 -2.82 -15.99 -8.54
CA PHE A 49 -4.15 -16.06 -9.13
C PHE A 49 -4.51 -14.75 -9.86
N TYR A 50 -5.14 -14.89 -11.03
CA TYR A 50 -5.68 -13.75 -11.77
C TYR A 50 -7.19 -13.86 -11.90
N CYS A 51 -7.87 -12.74 -11.68
CA CYS A 51 -9.26 -12.61 -12.10
C CYS A 51 -9.32 -12.21 -13.58
N LYS A 52 -10.31 -12.75 -14.29
CA LYS A 52 -10.64 -12.36 -15.66
C LYS A 52 -12.08 -11.89 -15.74
N VAL A 53 -12.29 -10.72 -16.31
CA VAL A 53 -13.61 -10.16 -16.62
C VAL A 53 -13.55 -9.55 -18.01
N ASP A 54 -14.36 -10.09 -18.93
CA ASP A 54 -14.29 -9.76 -20.36
C ASP A 54 -12.85 -9.90 -20.88
N ASN A 55 -12.27 -8.82 -21.40
CA ASN A 55 -10.89 -8.79 -21.90
C ASN A 55 -9.87 -8.27 -20.86
N ILE A 56 -10.29 -8.05 -19.61
CA ILE A 56 -9.43 -7.52 -18.55
C ILE A 56 -8.97 -8.67 -17.67
N THR A 57 -7.66 -8.74 -17.45
CA THR A 57 -7.02 -9.67 -16.51
C THR A 57 -6.30 -8.85 -15.44
N PHE A 58 -6.54 -9.13 -14.16
CA PHE A 58 -5.96 -8.37 -13.06
C PHE A 58 -5.60 -9.25 -11.85
N PRO A 59 -4.58 -8.87 -11.06
CA PRO A 59 -4.26 -9.50 -9.78
C PRO A 59 -5.46 -9.57 -8.84
N SER A 60 -5.80 -10.77 -8.37
CA SER A 60 -6.90 -11.00 -7.43
C SER A 60 -6.62 -12.23 -6.57
N ARG A 61 -7.61 -12.66 -5.77
CA ARG A 61 -7.54 -13.84 -4.89
C ARG A 61 -8.70 -14.78 -5.21
N PRO A 62 -8.51 -16.10 -5.13
CA PRO A 62 -9.60 -17.05 -5.29
C PRO A 62 -10.54 -17.00 -4.08
N THR A 63 -11.85 -17.00 -4.32
CA THR A 63 -12.87 -17.13 -3.25
C THR A 63 -13.16 -18.59 -2.88
N GLY A 64 -12.77 -19.53 -3.76
CA GLY A 64 -13.18 -20.94 -3.67
C GLY A 64 -14.61 -21.20 -4.17
N THR A 65 -15.32 -20.18 -4.67
CA THR A 65 -16.69 -20.29 -5.15
C THR A 65 -16.76 -20.06 -6.65
N ALA A 66 -17.27 -21.04 -7.41
CA ALA A 66 -17.31 -20.98 -8.87
C ALA A 66 -18.18 -19.83 -9.43
N SER A 67 -19.23 -19.43 -8.71
CA SER A 67 -20.12 -18.33 -9.11
C SER A 67 -19.48 -16.95 -8.96
N GLN A 68 -18.48 -16.82 -8.08
CA GLN A 68 -17.75 -15.59 -7.85
C GLN A 68 -16.26 -15.93 -7.66
N PRO A 69 -15.55 -16.33 -8.72
CA PRO A 69 -14.20 -16.89 -8.58
C PRO A 69 -13.18 -15.85 -8.12
N CYS A 70 -13.48 -14.57 -8.29
CA CYS A 70 -12.63 -13.45 -7.93
C CYS A 70 -13.06 -12.84 -6.60
N ASP A 71 -12.11 -12.63 -5.70
CA ASP A 71 -12.31 -11.78 -4.55
C ASP A 71 -12.27 -10.32 -4.99
N ASP A 72 -13.29 -9.56 -4.62
CA ASP A 72 -13.43 -8.13 -4.91
C ASP A 72 -13.47 -7.30 -3.62
N GLY A 73 -12.83 -7.76 -2.54
CA GLY A 73 -12.78 -7.02 -1.27
C GLY A 73 -12.13 -5.65 -1.45
N ASP A 74 -10.83 -5.58 -1.18
CA ASP A 74 -10.06 -4.33 -1.30
C ASP A 74 -9.08 -4.42 -2.48
N MET A 75 -9.50 -5.00 -3.60
CA MET A 75 -8.58 -5.28 -4.71
C MET A 75 -7.96 -4.02 -5.29
N THR A 76 -8.67 -2.90 -5.33
CA THR A 76 -8.07 -1.62 -5.75
C THR A 76 -6.94 -1.15 -4.81
N LEU A 77 -7.02 -1.44 -3.49
CA LEU A 77 -5.91 -1.19 -2.56
C LEU A 77 -4.67 -2.01 -2.94
N PHE A 78 -4.82 -3.33 -3.04
CA PHE A 78 -3.70 -4.24 -3.30
C PHE A 78 -3.10 -4.08 -4.70
N ASN A 79 -3.93 -3.81 -5.71
CA ASN A 79 -3.46 -3.49 -7.05
C ASN A 79 -2.71 -2.15 -7.07
N GLY A 80 -3.12 -1.17 -6.24
CA GLY A 80 -2.39 0.08 -6.04
C GLY A 80 -1.01 -0.12 -5.41
N LEU A 81 -0.91 -1.00 -4.41
CA LEU A 81 0.37 -1.41 -3.80
C LEU A 81 1.31 -2.07 -4.83
N LEU A 82 0.80 -3.04 -5.59
CA LEU A 82 1.55 -3.67 -6.69
C LEU A 82 2.01 -2.65 -7.73
N CYS A 83 1.12 -1.75 -8.16
CA CYS A 83 1.45 -0.70 -9.12
C CYS A 83 2.59 0.17 -8.60
N PHE A 84 2.47 0.66 -7.37
CA PHE A 84 3.49 1.53 -6.76
C PHE A 84 4.85 0.85 -6.68
N ALA A 85 4.86 -0.44 -6.31
CA ALA A 85 6.06 -1.28 -6.31
C ALA A 85 6.68 -1.49 -7.71
N GLY A 86 6.00 -1.09 -8.79
CA GLY A 86 6.49 -1.19 -10.16
C GLY A 86 5.91 -2.36 -10.96
N ASP A 87 4.87 -3.03 -10.45
CA ASP A 87 4.20 -4.10 -11.17
C ASP A 87 3.03 -3.58 -12.01
N GLU A 88 3.21 -3.53 -13.33
CA GLU A 88 2.21 -2.99 -14.28
C GLU A 88 0.87 -3.75 -14.25
N ARG A 89 0.87 -5.02 -13.81
CA ARG A 89 -0.36 -5.79 -13.64
C ARG A 89 -1.27 -5.14 -12.60
N GLY A 90 -0.68 -4.64 -11.51
CA GLY A 90 -1.37 -3.85 -10.50
C GLY A 90 -1.88 -2.52 -11.04
N CYS A 91 -1.06 -1.81 -11.83
CA CYS A 91 -1.46 -0.54 -12.44
C CYS A 91 -2.67 -0.73 -13.36
N THR A 92 -2.69 -1.81 -14.15
CA THR A 92 -3.82 -2.20 -14.98
C THR A 92 -5.06 -2.46 -14.11
N GLY A 93 -4.94 -3.20 -13.02
CA GLY A 93 -6.04 -3.46 -12.09
C GLY A 93 -6.70 -2.19 -11.54
N VAL A 94 -5.91 -1.19 -11.12
CA VAL A 94 -6.46 0.10 -10.63
C VAL A 94 -7.03 0.95 -11.75
N ARG A 95 -6.32 1.05 -12.88
CA ARG A 95 -6.75 1.83 -14.05
C ARG A 95 -8.09 1.34 -14.59
N GLU A 96 -8.24 0.03 -14.69
CA GLU A 96 -9.45 -0.63 -15.18
C GLU A 96 -10.56 -0.72 -14.13
N ALA A 97 -10.31 -0.31 -12.88
CA ALA A 97 -11.34 -0.19 -11.85
C ALA A 97 -12.06 1.17 -11.86
N GLN A 98 -11.56 2.17 -12.59
CA GLN A 98 -12.25 3.45 -12.75
C GLN A 98 -13.27 3.38 -13.89
N ASP A 99 -14.49 3.88 -13.66
CA ASP A 99 -15.42 4.19 -14.74
C ASP A 99 -14.91 5.39 -15.54
N PRO A 100 -14.59 5.22 -16.84
CA PRO A 100 -14.05 6.29 -17.67
C PRO A 100 -15.06 7.42 -17.94
N LYS A 101 -16.36 7.22 -17.69
CA LYS A 101 -17.41 8.22 -17.91
C LYS A 101 -17.65 9.06 -16.67
N THR A 102 -17.81 8.42 -15.51
CA THR A 102 -18.20 9.11 -14.28
C THR A 102 -16.99 9.56 -13.46
N GLY A 103 -15.87 8.84 -13.55
CA GLY A 103 -14.71 9.07 -12.69
C GLY A 103 -14.71 8.27 -11.39
N GLU A 104 -15.80 7.55 -11.07
CA GLU A 104 -15.91 6.66 -9.91
C GLU A 104 -14.89 5.52 -10.00
N TRP A 105 -14.21 5.21 -8.88
CA TRP A 105 -13.49 3.96 -8.75
C TRP A 105 -14.33 2.91 -8.04
N PHE A 106 -14.15 1.68 -8.47
CA PHE A 106 -14.79 0.50 -7.89
C PHE A 106 -13.79 -0.37 -7.16
N ARG A 107 -14.30 -1.30 -6.36
CA ARG A 107 -13.51 -2.30 -5.62
C ARG A 107 -12.54 -3.10 -6.49
N SER A 108 -12.93 -3.34 -7.73
CA SER A 108 -12.17 -4.07 -8.74
C SER A 108 -12.71 -3.73 -10.14
N PRO A 109 -11.97 -4.07 -11.21
CA PRO A 109 -12.50 -4.03 -12.57
C PRO A 109 -13.79 -4.85 -12.77
N ARG A 110 -13.94 -5.96 -12.03
CA ARG A 110 -15.12 -6.83 -12.14
C ARG A 110 -16.37 -6.14 -11.59
N ILE A 111 -16.28 -5.53 -10.42
CA ILE A 111 -17.42 -4.83 -9.79
C ILE A 111 -17.87 -3.65 -10.67
N ARG A 112 -16.94 -2.92 -11.28
CA ARG A 112 -17.27 -1.87 -12.25
C ARG A 112 -18.09 -2.41 -13.43
N LEU A 113 -17.69 -3.55 -14.00
CA LEU A 113 -18.29 -4.07 -15.23
C LEU A 113 -19.54 -4.93 -15.02
N ARG A 114 -19.66 -5.60 -13.88
CA ARG A 114 -20.72 -6.59 -13.60
C ARG A 114 -21.67 -6.15 -12.49
N GLY A 115 -21.42 -5.00 -11.87
CA GLY A 115 -22.16 -4.53 -10.70
C GLY A 115 -21.67 -5.18 -9.41
N ASN A 116 -22.16 -4.67 -8.28
CA ASN A 116 -21.77 -5.13 -6.95
C ASN A 116 -22.63 -6.31 -6.46
N ASP A 117 -22.31 -7.51 -6.92
CA ASP A 117 -22.95 -8.76 -6.49
C ASP A 117 -22.49 -9.25 -5.10
N ARG A 118 -21.45 -8.63 -4.51
CA ARG A 118 -21.00 -8.87 -3.14
C ARG A 118 -21.92 -8.20 -2.10
N GLY A 119 -22.68 -7.19 -2.52
CA GLY A 119 -23.41 -6.30 -1.64
C GLY A 119 -22.52 -5.27 -0.93
N GLY A 120 -23.15 -4.35 -0.20
CA GLY A 120 -22.46 -3.24 0.46
C GLY A 120 -21.90 -2.21 -0.53
N ALA A 121 -20.86 -1.49 -0.10
CA ALA A 121 -20.34 -0.35 -0.84
C ALA A 121 -19.61 -0.71 -2.14
N SER A 122 -19.83 0.05 -3.23
CA SER A 122 -19.06 -0.08 -4.49
C SER A 122 -17.55 0.19 -4.30
N PHE A 123 -17.21 0.98 -3.28
CA PHE A 123 -15.86 1.40 -2.94
C PHE A 123 -15.71 1.68 -1.42
N SER A 124 -14.49 1.79 -0.91
CA SER A 124 -14.17 2.00 0.51
C SER A 124 -13.06 3.03 0.65
N PRO A 125 -12.98 3.73 1.80
CA PRO A 125 -11.86 4.63 2.07
C PRO A 125 -10.49 3.96 1.94
N ASP A 126 -10.37 2.69 2.32
CA ASP A 126 -9.10 1.97 2.33
C ASP A 126 -8.57 1.76 0.90
N MET A 127 -9.45 1.55 -0.08
CA MET A 127 -9.04 1.46 -1.50
C MET A 127 -8.69 2.81 -2.11
N ALA A 128 -9.15 3.93 -1.54
CA ALA A 128 -8.71 5.25 -1.97
C ALA A 128 -7.19 5.41 -1.78
N LEU A 129 -6.59 4.75 -0.78
CA LEU A 129 -5.14 4.71 -0.62
C LEU A 129 -4.45 4.00 -1.79
N GLY A 130 -5.04 2.93 -2.32
CA GLY A 130 -4.54 2.26 -3.53
C GLY A 130 -4.61 3.14 -4.77
N VAL A 131 -5.69 3.91 -4.92
CA VAL A 131 -5.82 4.89 -6.01
C VAL A 131 -4.75 5.98 -5.88
N GLN A 132 -4.53 6.51 -4.68
CA GLN A 132 -3.48 7.50 -4.44
C GLN A 132 -2.09 6.97 -4.82
N LEU A 133 -1.75 5.74 -4.39
CA LEU A 133 -0.51 5.08 -4.80
C LEU A 133 -0.39 4.90 -6.33
N TYR A 134 -1.47 4.51 -7.00
CA TYR A 134 -1.51 4.45 -8.48
C TYR A 134 -1.23 5.82 -9.11
N LEU A 135 -1.89 6.88 -8.63
CA LEU A 135 -1.73 8.23 -9.17
C LEU A 135 -0.31 8.75 -8.96
N LEU A 136 0.27 8.57 -7.77
CA LEU A 136 1.65 8.96 -7.47
C LEU A 136 2.66 8.21 -8.35
N LYS A 137 2.42 6.94 -8.63
CA LYS A 137 3.29 6.13 -9.49
C LYS A 137 3.20 6.51 -10.97
N THR A 138 1.98 6.57 -11.49
CA THR A 138 1.71 6.69 -12.93
C THR A 138 1.63 8.13 -13.41
N LYS A 139 1.39 9.07 -12.49
CA LYS A 139 1.19 10.49 -12.78
C LYS A 139 0.01 10.70 -13.74
N ASP A 140 -1.02 9.86 -13.64
CA ASP A 140 -2.20 9.90 -14.49
C ASP A 140 -3.12 11.07 -14.10
N VAL A 141 -2.72 12.27 -14.54
CA VAL A 141 -3.41 13.53 -14.25
C VAL A 141 -4.86 13.49 -14.69
N LYS A 142 -5.15 12.96 -15.90
CA LYS A 142 -6.51 12.94 -16.43
C LYS A 142 -7.45 12.13 -15.54
N ARG A 143 -7.01 10.95 -15.08
CA ARG A 143 -7.82 10.14 -14.17
C ARG A 143 -7.96 10.79 -12.80
N ALA A 144 -6.91 11.42 -12.29
CA ALA A 144 -6.96 12.18 -11.03
C ALA A 144 -7.98 13.33 -11.09
N GLU A 145 -7.99 14.12 -12.17
CA GLU A 145 -8.96 15.20 -12.38
C GLU A 145 -10.39 14.69 -12.48
N THR A 146 -10.59 13.61 -13.25
CA THR A 146 -11.91 12.99 -13.38
C THR A 146 -12.41 12.48 -12.02
N TRP A 147 -11.52 11.92 -11.19
CA TRP A 147 -11.86 11.51 -9.82
C TRP A 147 -12.25 12.69 -8.93
N ALA A 148 -11.42 13.73 -8.96
CA ALA A 148 -11.58 14.90 -8.12
C ALA A 148 -12.92 15.59 -8.40
N ASN A 149 -13.29 15.69 -9.67
CA ASN A 149 -14.58 16.22 -10.08
C ASN A 149 -15.73 15.32 -9.61
N TRP A 150 -15.60 14.00 -9.75
CA TRP A 150 -16.61 13.07 -9.25
C TRP A 150 -16.82 13.14 -7.74
N LEU A 151 -15.73 13.16 -6.95
CA LEU A 151 -15.77 13.32 -5.49
C LEU A 151 -16.35 14.68 -5.08
N HIS A 152 -16.01 15.72 -5.83
CA HIS A 152 -16.60 17.03 -5.67
C HIS A 152 -18.11 16.91 -5.87
N ASP A 153 -18.55 16.42 -7.03
CA ASP A 153 -19.95 16.25 -7.44
C ASP A 153 -20.81 15.46 -6.45
N LEU A 154 -20.23 14.42 -5.87
CA LEU A 154 -20.87 13.55 -4.90
C LEU A 154 -21.04 14.15 -3.49
N THR A 155 -20.30 15.22 -3.14
CA THR A 155 -20.34 15.78 -1.79
C THR A 155 -21.72 16.42 -1.52
N PRO A 156 -22.53 15.89 -0.60
CA PRO A 156 -23.93 16.30 -0.46
C PRO A 156 -24.07 17.69 0.14
N CYS A 157 -25.18 18.37 -0.13
CA CYS A 157 -25.56 19.56 0.63
C CYS A 157 -26.33 19.15 1.90
N SER A 158 -25.83 19.52 3.09
CA SER A 158 -26.52 19.25 4.36
C SER A 158 -27.56 20.33 4.69
N VAL A 159 -27.30 21.58 4.31
CA VAL A 159 -28.21 22.71 4.51
C VAL A 159 -28.26 23.53 3.22
N GLU A 160 -29.37 23.43 2.49
CA GLU A 160 -29.63 24.19 1.28
C GLU A 160 -29.81 25.69 1.61
N ASN A 161 -29.36 26.56 0.71
CA ASN A 161 -29.62 27.98 0.83
C ASN A 161 -31.11 28.25 0.49
N PRO A 162 -31.91 28.79 1.43
CA PRO A 162 -33.34 29.03 1.20
C PRO A 162 -33.62 30.11 0.14
N PHE A 163 -32.61 30.88 -0.27
CA PHE A 163 -32.73 31.95 -1.26
C PHE A 163 -32.16 31.60 -2.63
N ASP A 164 -31.40 30.50 -2.75
CA ASP A 164 -30.79 30.05 -3.99
C ASP A 164 -30.54 28.53 -3.91
N THR A 165 -31.39 27.73 -4.57
CA THR A 165 -31.31 26.26 -4.51
C THR A 165 -30.03 25.69 -5.11
N ASP A 166 -29.30 26.49 -5.90
CA ASP A 166 -28.02 26.09 -6.47
C ASP A 166 -26.84 26.36 -5.50
N GLN A 167 -27.12 26.97 -4.35
CA GLN A 167 -26.13 27.22 -3.30
C GLN A 167 -26.40 26.38 -2.05
N CYS A 168 -25.31 25.88 -1.47
CA CYS A 168 -25.34 25.18 -0.20
C CYS A 168 -24.72 26.03 0.91
N TRP A 169 -25.42 26.20 2.03
CA TRP A 169 -24.88 26.88 3.21
C TRP A 169 -23.94 25.97 4.01
N LEU A 170 -24.26 24.68 4.12
CA LEU A 170 -23.43 23.71 4.81
C LEU A 170 -23.29 22.43 4.01
N TRP A 171 -22.09 22.19 3.50
CA TRP A 171 -21.77 20.94 2.81
C TRP A 171 -21.64 19.78 3.81
N GLY A 172 -22.14 18.61 3.41
CA GLY A 172 -21.92 17.36 4.13
C GLY A 172 -20.55 16.77 3.89
N LEU A 173 -20.32 15.60 4.49
CA LEU A 173 -19.05 14.91 4.38
C LEU A 173 -18.90 14.26 2.99
N PRO A 174 -17.75 14.47 2.29
CA PRO A 174 -17.43 13.76 1.06
C PRO A 174 -17.45 12.24 1.25
N ARG A 175 -17.66 11.51 0.15
CA ARG A 175 -17.75 10.04 0.14
C ARG A 175 -16.96 9.49 -1.04
N PHE A 176 -16.50 8.25 -0.95
CA PHE A 176 -15.74 7.60 -2.02
C PHE A 176 -16.57 6.67 -2.93
N CYS A 177 -17.88 6.61 -2.72
CA CYS A 177 -18.86 5.73 -3.37
C CYS A 177 -20.25 6.40 -3.28
N ALA A 178 -21.25 5.85 -3.96
CA ALA A 178 -22.61 6.38 -3.95
C ALA A 178 -23.17 6.60 -2.52
N PRO A 179 -24.08 7.57 -2.30
CA PRO A 179 -24.50 7.96 -0.95
C PRO A 179 -25.10 6.82 -0.10
N GLU A 180 -25.78 5.86 -0.71
CA GLU A 180 -26.41 4.72 -0.06
C GLU A 180 -25.43 3.74 0.61
N ASP A 181 -24.14 3.84 0.30
CA ASP A 181 -23.16 2.77 0.52
C ASP A 181 -22.22 2.98 1.73
N GLY A 182 -22.29 4.12 2.44
CA GLY A 182 -21.62 4.30 3.75
C GLY A 182 -20.09 4.49 3.73
N CYS A 183 -19.52 4.93 2.62
CA CYS A 183 -18.07 5.16 2.42
C CYS A 183 -17.62 6.61 2.69
N THR A 184 -18.05 7.18 3.81
CA THR A 184 -17.71 8.54 4.20
C THR A 184 -16.21 8.74 4.37
N MET A 185 -15.69 9.84 3.83
CA MET A 185 -14.30 10.24 3.98
C MET A 185 -14.03 10.64 5.45
N ARG A 186 -13.06 9.98 6.08
CA ARG A 186 -12.60 10.30 7.44
C ARG A 186 -11.54 11.42 7.36
N PRO A 187 -11.24 12.11 8.48
CA PRO A 187 -10.16 13.10 8.54
C PRO A 187 -8.81 12.61 8.01
N GLY A 188 -8.40 11.38 8.33
CA GLY A 188 -7.14 10.80 7.82
C GLY A 188 -7.16 10.60 6.30
N ASP A 189 -8.27 10.09 5.77
CA ASP A 189 -8.45 9.89 4.32
C ASP A 189 -8.38 11.24 3.58
N ALA A 190 -9.00 12.27 4.14
CA ALA A 190 -9.00 13.62 3.60
C ALA A 190 -7.59 14.23 3.57
N ALA A 191 -6.82 14.07 4.65
CA ALA A 191 -5.46 14.58 4.71
C ALA A 191 -4.54 13.90 3.68
N ALA A 192 -4.58 12.56 3.59
CA ALA A 192 -3.81 11.82 2.60
C ALA A 192 -4.17 12.21 1.16
N LEU A 193 -5.48 12.33 0.88
CA LEU A 193 -5.97 12.72 -0.44
C LEU A 193 -5.60 14.17 -0.78
N SER A 194 -5.65 15.09 0.18
CA SER A 194 -5.21 16.48 0.03
C SER A 194 -3.77 16.52 -0.46
N HIS A 195 -2.86 15.86 0.25
CA HIS A 195 -1.45 15.82 -0.11
C HIS A 195 -1.21 15.17 -1.48
N THR A 196 -1.96 14.13 -1.82
CA THR A 196 -1.86 13.49 -3.14
C THR A 196 -2.29 14.45 -4.26
N PHE A 197 -3.43 15.13 -4.13
CA PHE A 197 -3.89 16.08 -5.15
C PHE A 197 -3.01 17.31 -5.25
N ASP A 198 -2.52 17.83 -4.12
CA ASP A 198 -1.58 18.95 -4.12
C ASP A 198 -0.25 18.57 -4.78
N TYR A 199 0.24 17.34 -4.55
CA TYR A 199 1.39 16.82 -5.28
C TYR A 199 1.13 16.73 -6.78
N MET A 200 -0.01 16.15 -7.19
CA MET A 200 -0.38 16.04 -8.60
C MET A 200 -0.52 17.41 -9.27
N HIS A 201 -1.09 18.40 -8.56
CA HIS A 201 -1.19 19.78 -9.03
C HIS A 201 0.19 20.41 -9.19
N ALA A 202 0.99 20.41 -8.12
CA ALA A 202 2.27 21.11 -8.07
C ALA A 202 3.37 20.47 -8.93
N LYS A 203 3.34 19.14 -9.13
CA LYS A 203 4.40 18.40 -9.84
C LYS A 203 4.01 17.91 -11.22
N HIS A 204 2.72 17.70 -11.47
CA HIS A 204 2.25 17.06 -12.70
C HIS A 204 1.21 17.88 -13.46
N GLY A 205 0.87 19.09 -13.00
CA GLY A 205 0.02 20.01 -13.74
C GLY A 205 -1.46 19.62 -13.74
N MET A 206 -1.91 18.81 -12.78
CA MET A 206 -3.33 18.62 -12.51
C MET A 206 -3.97 19.98 -12.21
N ALA A 207 -5.15 20.26 -12.77
CA ALA A 207 -5.89 21.46 -12.47
C ALA A 207 -6.18 21.56 -10.96
N PRO A 208 -6.19 22.77 -10.37
CA PRO A 208 -6.59 22.91 -8.97
C PRO A 208 -8.03 22.40 -8.81
N LEU A 209 -8.31 21.81 -7.65
CA LEU A 209 -9.66 21.36 -7.35
C LEU A 209 -10.67 22.52 -7.53
N PRO A 210 -11.86 22.23 -8.08
CA PRO A 210 -12.93 23.22 -8.17
C PRO A 210 -13.13 23.91 -6.82
N HIS A 211 -13.28 25.23 -6.84
CA HIS A 211 -13.62 25.97 -5.63
C HIS A 211 -14.89 25.37 -5.02
N GLY A 212 -14.89 25.17 -3.70
CA GLY A 212 -16.05 24.68 -2.98
C GLY A 212 -15.77 23.44 -2.13
N ARG A 213 -16.79 22.59 -2.04
CA ARG A 213 -17.01 21.57 -1.00
C ARG A 213 -15.83 20.62 -0.74
N LEU A 214 -15.35 19.91 -1.75
CA LEU A 214 -14.26 18.95 -1.59
C LEU A 214 -12.97 19.67 -1.18
N ARG A 215 -12.60 20.72 -1.91
CA ARG A 215 -11.36 21.47 -1.66
C ARG A 215 -11.31 22.02 -0.23
N GLY A 216 -12.41 22.60 0.26
CA GLY A 216 -12.49 23.13 1.62
C GLY A 216 -12.34 22.03 2.68
N TYR A 217 -12.98 20.88 2.48
CA TYR A 217 -12.86 19.73 3.38
C TYR A 217 -11.41 19.19 3.43
N LEU A 218 -10.79 18.95 2.26
CA LEU A 218 -9.41 18.48 2.18
C LEU A 218 -8.42 19.45 2.83
N ALA A 219 -8.55 20.74 2.54
CA ALA A 219 -7.70 21.79 3.11
C ALA A 219 -7.81 21.92 4.64
N THR A 220 -8.95 21.54 5.22
CA THR A 220 -9.14 21.54 6.68
C THR A 220 -8.22 20.52 7.37
N PHE A 221 -7.97 19.39 6.71
CA PHE A 221 -7.21 18.28 7.29
C PHE A 221 -5.75 18.21 6.83
N ASP A 222 -5.38 18.98 5.80
CA ASP A 222 -4.03 19.01 5.22
C ASP A 222 -2.94 19.20 6.30
N SER A 223 -3.11 20.18 7.19
CA SER A 223 -2.09 20.48 8.22
C SER A 223 -1.99 19.45 9.35
N ILE A 224 -2.99 18.57 9.51
CA ILE A 224 -3.01 17.59 10.61
C ILE A 224 -2.75 16.15 10.15
N GLY A 225 -2.53 15.91 8.85
CA GLY A 225 -2.35 14.57 8.29
C GLY A 225 -1.24 13.76 8.95
N GLN A 226 -0.06 14.37 9.12
CA GLN A 226 1.07 13.73 9.76
C GLN A 226 0.79 13.38 11.23
N PHE A 227 0.13 14.30 11.96
CA PHE A 227 -0.28 14.06 13.34
C PHE A 227 -1.28 12.90 13.46
N MET A 228 -2.27 12.84 12.56
CA MET A 228 -3.23 11.73 12.54
C MET A 228 -2.55 10.39 12.25
N THR A 229 -1.61 10.36 11.30
CA THR A 229 -0.83 9.16 10.97
C THR A 229 -0.01 8.68 12.18
N GLU A 230 0.61 9.62 12.91
CA GLU A 230 1.35 9.34 14.13
C GLU A 230 0.45 8.76 15.22
N MET A 231 -0.69 9.39 15.51
CA MET A 231 -1.65 8.90 16.50
C MET A 231 -2.16 7.51 16.13
N ASN A 232 -2.54 7.29 14.88
CA ASN A 232 -2.99 5.99 14.38
C ASN A 232 -1.91 4.91 14.55
N SER A 233 -0.62 5.24 14.38
CA SER A 233 0.46 4.28 14.62
C SER A 233 0.55 3.80 16.08
N ILE A 234 0.11 4.61 17.03
CA ILE A 234 0.11 4.30 18.46
C ILE A 234 -1.13 3.51 18.84
N PHE A 235 -2.32 3.98 18.43
CA PHE A 235 -3.60 3.51 18.96
C PHE A 235 -4.31 2.45 18.11
N ASN A 236 -3.90 2.26 16.84
CA ASN A 236 -4.57 1.27 15.99
C ASN A 236 -4.32 -0.16 16.49
N LYS A 237 -5.39 -0.94 16.46
CA LYS A 237 -5.35 -2.38 16.74
C LYS A 237 -4.39 -3.09 15.78
N PRO A 238 -3.73 -4.17 16.22
CA PRO A 238 -2.91 -5.03 15.37
C PRO A 238 -3.59 -5.47 14.07
N GLY A 239 -2.78 -5.83 13.08
CA GLY A 239 -3.24 -6.29 11.77
C GLY A 239 -3.69 -5.15 10.84
N PHE A 240 -4.90 -5.27 10.29
CA PHE A 240 -5.31 -4.48 9.12
C PHE A 240 -5.27 -2.97 9.36
N SER A 241 -5.66 -2.50 10.55
CA SER A 241 -5.62 -1.07 10.87
C SER A 241 -4.20 -0.50 10.92
N GLN A 242 -3.19 -1.28 11.30
CA GLN A 242 -1.79 -0.85 11.26
C GLN A 242 -1.22 -0.92 9.84
N HIS A 243 -1.70 -1.87 9.03
CA HIS A 243 -1.37 -1.92 7.60
C HIS A 243 -1.81 -0.65 6.87
N LEU A 244 -3.01 -0.15 7.11
CA LEU A 244 -3.47 1.11 6.50
C LEU A 244 -2.55 2.29 6.86
N VAL A 245 -2.08 2.38 8.10
CA VAL A 245 -1.09 3.40 8.51
C VAL A 245 0.22 3.23 7.75
N ALA A 246 0.69 1.99 7.55
CA ALA A 246 1.88 1.74 6.75
C ALA A 246 1.70 2.16 5.28
N VAL A 247 0.52 1.97 4.70
CA VAL A 247 0.18 2.45 3.35
C VAL A 247 0.17 3.99 3.30
N GLU A 248 -0.41 4.66 4.29
CA GLU A 248 -0.36 6.12 4.42
C GLU A 248 1.10 6.62 4.53
N VAL A 249 1.94 5.97 5.34
CA VAL A 249 3.37 6.30 5.42
C VAL A 249 4.07 6.13 4.06
N LEU A 250 3.73 5.09 3.30
CA LEU A 250 4.25 4.89 1.95
C LEU A 250 3.86 6.03 1.01
N ILE A 251 2.60 6.47 1.04
CA ILE A 251 2.10 7.63 0.28
C ILE A 251 2.88 8.89 0.66
N MET A 252 3.00 9.19 1.95
CA MET A 252 3.71 10.40 2.41
C MET A 252 5.19 10.37 2.02
N LYS A 253 5.84 9.20 2.09
CA LYS A 253 7.23 9.03 1.63
C LYS A 253 7.38 9.24 0.13
N ALA A 254 6.40 8.83 -0.67
CA ALA A 254 6.40 9.07 -2.11
C ALA A 254 6.33 10.57 -2.46
N ILE A 255 5.55 11.33 -1.67
CA ILE A 255 5.33 12.78 -1.87
C ILE A 255 6.50 13.60 -1.33
N TYR A 256 6.94 13.34 -0.11
CA TYR A 256 7.89 14.18 0.64
C TYR A 256 9.30 13.61 0.75
N GLY A 257 9.51 12.39 0.26
CA GLY A 257 10.72 11.61 0.51
C GLY A 257 10.77 11.06 1.94
N ASP A 258 11.93 10.53 2.31
CA ASP A 258 12.14 9.95 3.64
C ASP A 258 12.45 11.01 4.71
N LYS A 259 11.40 11.62 5.24
CA LYS A 259 11.50 12.47 6.43
C LYS A 259 11.75 11.64 7.69
N ASP A 260 12.46 12.21 8.66
CA ASP A 260 12.79 11.54 9.92
C ASP A 260 11.52 11.14 10.69
N ASP A 261 10.52 12.02 10.74
CA ASP A 261 9.26 11.73 11.43
C ASP A 261 8.50 10.54 10.81
N LEU A 262 8.41 10.47 9.48
CA LEU A 262 7.80 9.34 8.77
C LEU A 262 8.55 8.03 9.02
N THR A 263 9.89 8.11 9.08
CA THR A 263 10.73 6.97 9.44
C THR A 263 10.54 6.58 10.91
N GLY A 264 10.32 7.54 11.81
CA GLY A 264 9.97 7.31 13.20
C GLY A 264 8.64 6.58 13.37
N ILE A 265 7.59 7.00 12.65
CA ILE A 265 6.30 6.30 12.58
C ILE A 265 6.49 4.86 12.11
N ALA A 266 7.21 4.66 11.01
CA ALA A 266 7.47 3.33 10.46
C ALA A 266 8.26 2.43 11.43
N LYS A 267 9.28 2.97 12.10
CA LYS A 267 10.05 2.25 13.13
C LYS A 267 9.17 1.83 14.31
N ARG A 268 8.24 2.68 14.75
CA ARG A 268 7.28 2.32 15.81
C ARG A 268 6.43 1.13 15.39
N LEU A 269 5.86 1.15 14.18
CA LEU A 269 5.10 0.02 13.64
C LEU A 269 5.96 -1.26 13.58
N ALA A 270 7.16 -1.18 13.00
CA ALA A 270 8.04 -2.34 12.83
C ALA A 270 8.56 -2.94 14.15
N ASN A 271 8.62 -2.14 15.23
CA ASN A 271 9.11 -2.58 16.53
C ASN A 271 8.03 -3.15 17.45
N LYS A 272 6.75 -3.09 17.06
CA LYS A 272 5.67 -3.76 17.79
C LYS A 272 5.83 -5.28 17.72
N SER A 273 5.54 -5.98 18.82
CA SER A 273 5.70 -7.43 18.94
C SER A 273 4.85 -8.20 17.91
N GLU A 274 3.61 -7.77 17.71
CA GLU A 274 2.66 -8.31 16.74
C GLU A 274 3.13 -8.19 15.28
N ASN A 275 4.13 -7.33 15.02
CA ASN A 275 4.64 -7.02 13.69
C ASN A 275 6.04 -7.58 13.42
N GLN A 276 6.63 -8.31 14.37
CA GLN A 276 7.98 -8.86 14.19
C GLN A 276 8.04 -9.78 12.97
N GLY A 277 8.91 -9.46 12.01
CA GLY A 277 9.05 -10.19 10.75
C GLY A 277 8.10 -9.75 9.64
N ASN A 278 7.28 -8.71 9.84
CA ASN A 278 6.51 -8.10 8.76
C ASN A 278 7.45 -7.26 7.87
N ALA A 279 7.86 -7.83 6.74
CA ALA A 279 8.85 -7.23 5.85
C ALA A 279 8.43 -5.86 5.30
N PHE A 280 7.12 -5.61 5.12
CA PHE A 280 6.62 -4.31 4.66
C PHE A 280 6.91 -3.21 5.69
N PHE A 281 6.68 -3.48 6.97
CA PHE A 281 6.95 -2.50 8.03
C PHE A 281 8.46 -2.30 8.21
N SER A 282 9.26 -3.37 8.13
CA SER A 282 10.72 -3.27 8.16
C SER A 282 11.29 -2.45 6.99
N TYR A 283 10.73 -2.62 5.79
CA TYR A 283 11.08 -1.82 4.61
C TYR A 283 10.82 -0.33 4.85
N LEU A 284 9.62 0.03 5.31
CA LEU A 284 9.28 1.42 5.61
C LEU A 284 10.14 2.02 6.72
N ALA A 285 10.51 1.20 7.71
CA ALA A 285 11.39 1.58 8.82
C ALA A 285 12.87 1.74 8.43
N LYS A 286 13.21 1.49 7.16
CA LYS A 286 14.60 1.48 6.66
C LYS A 286 15.50 0.54 7.45
N ARG A 287 15.01 -0.66 7.78
CA ARG A 287 15.88 -1.72 8.27
C ARG A 287 16.87 -2.13 7.18
N ASP A 288 17.92 -2.84 7.59
CA ASP A 288 18.90 -3.36 6.66
C ASP A 288 18.23 -4.19 5.56
N ARG A 289 18.67 -4.02 4.31
CA ARG A 289 18.05 -4.68 3.16
C ARG A 289 18.11 -6.20 3.27
N ALA A 290 19.25 -6.76 3.69
CA ALA A 290 19.41 -8.20 3.83
C ALA A 290 18.46 -8.75 4.92
N GLN A 291 18.22 -7.97 5.98
CA GLN A 291 17.18 -8.30 6.95
C GLN A 291 15.79 -8.34 6.31
N VAL A 292 15.39 -7.32 5.54
CA VAL A 292 14.07 -7.28 4.90
C VAL A 292 13.88 -8.46 3.93
N ILE A 293 14.91 -8.80 3.14
CA ILE A 293 14.88 -9.96 2.25
C ILE A 293 14.71 -11.26 3.04
N SER A 294 15.46 -11.43 4.12
CA SER A 294 15.32 -12.59 5.00
C SER A 294 13.90 -12.71 5.57
N GLU A 295 13.29 -11.60 5.99
CA GLU A 295 11.91 -11.58 6.49
C GLU A 295 10.89 -11.96 5.39
N VAL A 296 11.10 -11.53 4.13
CA VAL A 296 10.29 -11.98 2.98
C VAL A 296 10.43 -13.48 2.77
N LEU A 297 11.66 -13.97 2.65
CA LEU A 297 11.97 -15.38 2.37
C LEU A 297 11.49 -16.32 3.48
N ALA A 298 11.49 -15.86 4.73
CA ALA A 298 11.05 -16.66 5.87
C ALA A 298 9.54 -16.94 5.86
N ARG A 299 8.72 -16.02 5.33
CA ARG A 299 7.26 -16.13 5.35
C ARG A 299 6.65 -16.52 4.02
N CYS A 300 7.22 -16.05 2.92
CA CYS A 300 6.68 -16.30 1.61
C CYS A 300 6.80 -17.78 1.21
N PRO A 301 5.82 -18.32 0.46
CA PRO A 301 5.85 -19.73 0.09
C PRO A 301 7.04 -20.09 -0.79
N SER A 302 7.40 -21.37 -0.80
CA SER A 302 8.42 -21.92 -1.70
C SER A 302 7.93 -23.16 -2.43
N PRO A 303 8.62 -23.65 -3.47
CA PRO A 303 8.35 -24.95 -4.08
C PRO A 303 8.37 -26.10 -3.06
N GLU A 304 9.21 -26.00 -2.03
CA GLU A 304 9.31 -27.00 -0.95
C GLU A 304 8.26 -26.82 0.15
N LYS A 305 7.67 -25.62 0.25
CA LYS A 305 6.69 -25.24 1.28
C LYS A 305 5.57 -24.44 0.64
N LEU A 306 4.62 -25.16 0.05
CA LEU A 306 3.44 -24.58 -0.57
C LEU A 306 2.47 -24.01 0.48
N PRO A 307 1.72 -22.94 0.14
CA PRO A 307 0.68 -22.41 1.03
C PRO A 307 -0.52 -23.36 1.06
N VAL A 308 -1.27 -23.30 2.16
CA VAL A 308 -2.48 -24.08 2.39
C VAL A 308 -3.67 -23.35 1.76
N PRO A 309 -4.47 -24.01 0.89
CA PRO A 309 -5.72 -23.43 0.40
C PRO A 309 -6.72 -23.16 1.54
N PRO A 310 -7.58 -22.12 1.43
CA PRO A 310 -7.69 -21.18 0.31
C PRO A 310 -6.60 -20.10 0.33
N LEU A 311 -6.08 -19.76 -0.86
CA LEU A 311 -4.99 -18.79 -1.08
C LEU A 311 -5.49 -17.35 -1.05
N LYS A 312 -6.08 -16.94 0.06
CA LYS A 312 -6.88 -15.69 0.16
C LYS A 312 -6.23 -14.58 0.98
N GLN A 313 -5.03 -14.80 1.53
CA GLN A 313 -4.42 -13.83 2.42
C GLN A 313 -3.45 -12.91 1.69
N TRP A 314 -3.47 -11.63 2.09
CA TRP A 314 -2.38 -10.70 1.87
C TRP A 314 -1.62 -10.58 3.20
N GLN A 315 -0.53 -11.32 3.38
CA GLN A 315 0.00 -11.57 4.73
C GLN A 315 0.47 -10.31 5.45
N TRP A 316 0.92 -9.28 4.71
CA TRP A 316 1.45 -8.04 5.29
C TRP A 316 0.39 -7.14 5.92
N GLU A 317 -0.89 -7.50 5.76
CA GLU A 317 -2.01 -6.81 6.39
C GLU A 317 -2.46 -7.43 7.72
N ARG A 318 -1.93 -8.60 8.07
CA ARG A 318 -2.42 -9.41 9.19
C ARG A 318 -1.50 -9.35 10.40
N ASP A 319 -2.06 -9.67 11.55
CA ASP A 319 -1.29 -9.92 12.75
C ASP A 319 -0.50 -11.23 12.58
N ASN A 320 0.65 -11.34 13.25
CA ASN A 320 1.42 -12.57 13.34
C ASN A 320 0.62 -13.74 13.94
N GLU A 321 -0.30 -13.48 14.86
CA GLU A 321 -1.14 -14.52 15.48
C GLU A 321 -2.03 -15.24 14.45
N ASP A 322 -2.43 -14.56 13.37
CA ASP A 322 -3.28 -15.11 12.31
C ASP A 322 -2.56 -16.14 11.42
N LYS A 323 -1.22 -16.19 11.47
CA LYS A 323 -0.37 -17.00 10.58
C LYS A 323 -0.73 -16.89 9.10
N ALA A 324 -1.13 -15.69 8.67
CA ALA A 324 -1.69 -15.45 7.35
C ALA A 324 -0.75 -15.84 6.19
N TRP A 325 0.56 -15.89 6.43
CA TRP A 325 1.57 -16.35 5.47
C TRP A 325 1.35 -17.80 5.02
N GLU A 326 0.74 -18.64 5.87
CA GLU A 326 0.41 -20.03 5.52
C GLU A 326 -0.67 -20.10 4.43
N HIS A 327 -1.43 -19.02 4.21
CA HIS A 327 -2.52 -18.92 3.24
C HIS A 327 -2.28 -17.78 2.22
N SER A 328 -1.00 -17.43 1.99
CA SER A 328 -0.61 -16.36 1.07
C SER A 328 -1.20 -16.56 -0.33
N SER A 329 -1.65 -15.45 -0.93
CA SER A 329 -2.12 -15.36 -2.30
C SER A 329 -1.01 -15.15 -3.33
N TYR A 330 0.26 -15.22 -2.89
CA TYR A 330 1.48 -14.90 -3.64
C TYR A 330 1.66 -13.43 -4.04
N TRP A 331 0.58 -12.67 -4.22
CA TRP A 331 0.64 -11.25 -4.61
C TRP A 331 1.34 -10.35 -3.60
N ASP A 332 1.19 -10.65 -2.33
CA ASP A 332 1.88 -10.00 -1.22
C ASP A 332 3.41 -10.23 -1.29
N CYS A 333 3.84 -11.43 -1.68
CA CYS A 333 5.27 -11.74 -1.89
C CYS A 333 5.83 -11.05 -3.14
N ILE A 334 5.07 -11.06 -4.24
CA ILE A 334 5.40 -10.33 -5.47
C ILE A 334 5.55 -8.84 -5.18
N PHE A 335 4.64 -8.25 -4.41
CA PHE A 335 4.70 -6.86 -3.97
C PHE A 335 6.01 -6.52 -3.26
N MET A 336 6.42 -7.34 -2.28
CA MET A 336 7.66 -7.09 -1.54
C MET A 336 8.91 -7.26 -2.40
N ALA A 337 8.98 -8.29 -3.25
CA ALA A 337 10.09 -8.47 -4.18
C ALA A 337 10.25 -7.28 -5.13
N ARG A 338 9.13 -6.77 -5.64
CA ARG A 338 9.10 -5.58 -6.50
C ARG A 338 9.58 -4.32 -5.76
N LEU A 339 9.14 -4.09 -4.52
CA LEU A 339 9.66 -3.00 -3.69
C LEU A 339 11.16 -3.11 -3.42
N LEU A 340 11.68 -4.33 -3.37
CA LEU A 340 13.10 -4.63 -3.22
C LEU A 340 13.84 -4.62 -4.56
N GLY A 341 13.21 -4.31 -5.70
CA GLY A 341 13.90 -4.15 -6.98
C GLY A 341 14.23 -5.44 -7.71
N THR A 342 13.44 -6.50 -7.49
CA THR A 342 13.35 -7.66 -8.39
C THR A 342 12.43 -7.32 -9.58
#